data_AF-A0A382GT99-F1
#
_entry.id   AF-A0A382GT99-F1
#
_cell.length_a   1.000
_cell.length_b   1.000
_cell.length_c   1.000
_cell.angle_alpha   90.00
_cell.angle_beta   90.00
_cell.angle_gamma   90.00
#
_symmetry.space_group_name_H-M   'P 1'
#
loop_
_entity.id
_entity.type
_entity.pdbx_description
1 polymer ?
#
loop_
_entity_poly.entity_id
_entity_poly.type
_entity_poly.pdbx_seq_one_letter_code
_entity_poly.pdbx_strand_id
1 'polypeptide(L)'
;MTKLTNQLMIVGSTIAFMLPVSCSGPTGPSSDSGRQQLVDALDAAWVRVLDRGELRQKTVEAGMGDVMINIADCLPSPHVVPYPEKPYGVLKRILDEEKIRVGRSSSLDDPGATSYYFGAKPGDVLSLVLAELASHYGTGPLEVEQITIPPPYSNTSVLNSGDIDIVGTVKALGGETEDLRRRTSRRFTCTLSATRQMLW
;
A
#
# COMPACT_ATOMS: atom_id res chain seq x y z
N MET A 1 -44.35 19.66 1.37
CA MET A 1 -44.58 18.26 1.80
C MET A 1 -44.81 17.46 0.53
N THR A 2 -44.17 16.33 0.24
CA THR A 2 -43.59 15.30 1.14
C THR A 2 -42.19 14.85 0.66
N LYS A 3 -41.48 14.04 1.45
CA LYS A 3 -40.00 13.90 1.44
C LYS A 3 -39.42 13.01 0.32
N LEU A 4 -38.17 13.30 -0.04
CA LEU A 4 -37.23 12.34 -0.64
C LEU A 4 -37.05 11.13 0.29
N THR A 5 -36.88 9.94 -0.30
CA THR A 5 -36.18 8.82 0.34
C THR A 5 -35.24 8.18 -0.68
N ASN A 6 -34.06 8.78 -0.88
CA ASN A 6 -33.00 8.16 -1.68
C ASN A 6 -32.20 7.25 -0.74
N GLN A 7 -32.32 5.93 -0.87
CA GLN A 7 -31.55 5.00 -0.04
C GLN A 7 -30.10 4.93 -0.54
N LEU A 8 -29.23 5.72 0.09
CA LEU A 8 -27.79 5.68 -0.16
C LEU A 8 -27.21 4.42 0.49
N MET A 9 -26.87 3.40 -0.30
CA MET A 9 -26.07 2.26 0.19
C MET A 9 -24.65 2.74 0.51
N ILE A 10 -24.27 2.66 1.78
CA ILE A 10 -22.92 2.98 2.25
C ILE A 10 -22.03 1.75 2.02
N VAL A 11 -21.19 1.79 0.98
CA VAL A 11 -20.16 0.76 0.73
C VAL A 11 -18.79 1.34 1.10
N GLY A 12 -18.36 1.12 2.34
CA GLY A 12 -17.06 1.57 2.81
C GLY A 12 -15.91 0.83 2.12
N SER A 13 -14.95 1.58 1.58
CA SER A 13 -13.75 1.04 0.92
C SER A 13 -12.49 1.27 1.73
N THR A 14 -11.97 0.20 2.30
CA THR A 14 -10.79 0.12 3.18
C THR A 14 -9.51 -0.14 2.35
N ILE A 15 -8.35 0.41 2.72
CA ILE A 15 -7.10 0.39 1.91
C ILE A 15 -5.92 -0.22 2.67
N ALA A 16 -5.24 -1.22 2.09
CA ALA A 16 -3.90 -1.63 2.53
C ALA A 16 -3.02 -2.10 1.35
N PHE A 17 -1.68 -2.07 1.52
CA PHE A 17 -0.71 -2.47 0.49
C PHE A 17 -0.66 -3.98 0.31
N MET A 18 -0.55 -4.42 -0.94
CA MET A 18 -0.77 -5.80 -1.35
C MET A 18 0.54 -6.55 -1.71
N LEU A 19 0.77 -7.76 -1.19
CA LEU A 19 1.81 -8.77 -1.61
C LEU A 19 1.15 -10.10 -2.08
N PRO A 20 1.81 -11.21 -2.48
CA PRO A 20 1.18 -12.48 -2.98
C PRO A 20 0.67 -13.48 -1.92
N VAL A 21 -0.06 -14.55 -2.29
CA VAL A 21 -0.24 -15.77 -1.46
C VAL A 21 0.18 -17.00 -2.26
N SER A 22 0.98 -17.91 -1.69
CA SER A 22 1.59 -19.01 -2.46
C SER A 22 1.29 -20.40 -1.91
N CYS A 23 0.88 -21.28 -2.83
CA CYS A 23 1.03 -22.72 -2.73
C CYS A 23 2.31 -23.16 -3.47
N SER A 24 2.96 -24.21 -2.98
CA SER A 24 4.42 -24.38 -3.05
C SER A 24 4.97 -25.28 -4.17
N GLY A 25 6.20 -24.99 -4.61
CA GLY A 25 7.12 -25.90 -5.31
C GLY A 25 8.58 -25.40 -5.19
N PRO A 26 9.61 -26.25 -4.99
CA PRO A 26 10.96 -25.78 -4.64
C PRO A 26 11.92 -25.66 -5.84
N THR A 27 12.28 -24.43 -6.22
CA THR A 27 13.42 -24.12 -7.10
C THR A 27 14.08 -22.79 -6.71
N GLY A 28 15.32 -22.85 -6.20
CA GLY A 28 16.09 -21.68 -5.76
C GLY A 28 15.56 -20.99 -4.49
N PRO A 29 16.22 -19.92 -4.00
CA PRO A 29 15.63 -19.02 -3.02
C PRO A 29 14.48 -18.27 -3.70
N SER A 30 13.25 -18.78 -3.53
CA SER A 30 12.10 -18.28 -4.25
C SER A 30 11.82 -16.81 -3.93
N SER A 31 11.21 -16.11 -4.89
CA SER A 31 10.74 -14.73 -4.71
C SER A 31 9.66 -14.58 -3.63
N ASP A 32 9.17 -15.67 -3.02
CA ASP A 32 8.31 -15.67 -1.84
C ASP A 32 9.06 -15.48 -0.51
N SER A 33 10.36 -15.76 -0.46
CA SER A 33 11.14 -15.65 0.76
C SER A 33 11.13 -14.19 1.28
N GLY A 34 10.76 -14.01 2.55
CA GLY A 34 10.75 -12.70 3.20
C GLY A 34 9.62 -11.75 2.80
N ARG A 35 8.64 -12.16 1.98
CA ARG A 35 7.52 -11.25 1.63
C ARG A 35 6.68 -10.83 2.83
N GLN A 36 6.34 -11.74 3.75
CA GLN A 36 5.67 -11.33 4.99
C GLN A 36 6.54 -10.36 5.81
N GLN A 37 7.86 -10.61 5.86
CA GLN A 37 8.79 -9.72 6.56
C GLN A 37 8.80 -8.29 5.96
N LEU A 38 8.60 -8.14 4.66
CA LEU A 38 8.41 -6.83 4.03
C LEU A 38 7.11 -6.15 4.50
N VAL A 39 6.01 -6.90 4.68
CA VAL A 39 4.78 -6.37 5.31
C VAL A 39 5.09 -5.88 6.72
N ASP A 40 5.67 -6.75 7.55
CA ASP A 40 5.92 -6.48 8.96
C ASP A 40 6.83 -5.25 9.16
N ALA A 41 7.83 -5.08 8.28
CA ALA A 41 8.73 -3.92 8.28
C ALA A 41 8.05 -2.62 7.78
N LEU A 42 7.18 -2.70 6.76
CA LEU A 42 6.38 -1.56 6.30
C LEU A 42 5.36 -1.14 7.37
N ASP A 43 4.75 -2.09 8.06
CA ASP A 43 3.81 -1.86 9.18
C ASP A 43 4.52 -1.23 10.38
N ALA A 44 5.72 -1.70 10.71
CA ALA A 44 6.56 -1.12 11.76
C ALA A 44 6.95 0.34 11.45
N ALA A 45 7.35 0.64 10.22
CA ALA A 45 7.62 2.01 9.79
C ALA A 45 6.33 2.86 9.80
N TRP A 46 5.23 2.33 9.27
CA TRP A 46 3.95 3.01 9.20
C TRP A 46 3.40 3.41 10.56
N VAL A 47 3.43 2.50 11.54
CA VAL A 47 2.98 2.76 12.91
C VAL A 47 3.71 3.94 13.55
N ARG A 48 5.00 4.14 13.23
CA ARG A 48 5.81 5.25 13.74
C ARG A 48 5.50 6.58 13.04
N VAL A 49 5.30 6.55 11.71
CA VAL A 49 4.80 7.71 10.93
C VAL A 49 3.40 8.15 11.39
N LEU A 50 2.53 7.19 11.76
CA LEU A 50 1.21 7.46 12.34
C LEU A 50 1.30 8.08 13.75
N ASP A 51 2.12 7.50 14.63
CA ASP A 51 2.30 7.95 16.02
C ASP A 51 2.79 9.42 16.09
N ARG A 52 3.67 9.81 15.16
CA ARG A 52 4.15 11.21 15.03
C ARG A 52 3.17 12.16 14.33
N GLY A 53 2.04 11.66 13.81
CA GLY A 53 0.99 12.46 13.15
C GLY A 53 1.29 12.92 11.71
N GLU A 54 2.47 12.60 11.18
CA GLU A 54 3.00 13.04 9.88
C GLU A 54 2.06 12.74 8.71
N LEU A 55 1.38 11.58 8.76
CA LEU A 55 0.37 11.19 7.77
C LEU A 55 -0.74 12.22 7.63
N ARG A 56 -1.36 12.66 8.74
CA ARG A 56 -2.53 13.55 8.65
C ARG A 56 -2.12 14.89 8.07
N GLN A 57 -0.94 15.38 8.46
CA GLN A 57 -0.36 16.59 7.89
C GLN A 57 -0.17 16.46 6.36
N LYS A 58 0.56 15.43 5.88
CA LYS A 58 0.75 15.23 4.42
C LYS A 58 -0.56 15.02 3.66
N THR A 59 -1.53 14.32 4.26
CA THR A 59 -2.87 14.14 3.66
C THR A 59 -3.59 15.48 3.45
N VAL A 60 -3.47 16.41 4.41
CA VAL A 60 -4.07 17.76 4.30
C VAL A 60 -3.29 18.62 3.31
N GLU A 61 -1.95 18.64 3.39
CA GLU A 61 -1.07 19.37 2.45
C GLU A 61 -1.29 18.95 0.98
N ALA A 62 -1.55 17.67 0.74
CA ALA A 62 -1.84 17.12 -0.58
C ALA A 62 -3.26 17.45 -1.12
N GLY A 63 -4.09 18.16 -0.34
CA GLY A 63 -5.49 18.47 -0.68
C GLY A 63 -6.46 17.29 -0.50
N MET A 64 -6.01 16.19 0.11
CA MET A 64 -6.82 14.97 0.28
C MET A 64 -7.69 14.97 1.55
N GLY A 65 -7.59 16.01 2.39
CA GLY A 65 -8.10 16.02 3.76
C GLY A 65 -9.60 15.75 3.94
N ASP A 66 -10.41 16.02 2.91
CA ASP A 66 -11.88 15.85 2.90
C ASP A 66 -12.33 14.50 2.31
N VAL A 67 -11.58 13.97 1.34
CA VAL A 67 -11.85 12.68 0.68
C VAL A 67 -11.21 11.51 1.43
N MET A 68 -10.09 11.74 2.12
CA MET A 68 -9.33 10.74 2.86
C MET A 68 -9.52 10.86 4.37
N ILE A 69 -10.01 9.78 4.97
CA ILE A 69 -9.98 9.57 6.43
C ILE A 69 -8.84 8.61 6.78
N ASN A 70 -8.15 8.91 7.88
CA ASN A 70 -7.15 7.99 8.44
C ASN A 70 -7.89 6.80 9.09
N ILE A 71 -7.34 5.60 8.93
CA ILE A 71 -7.77 4.42 9.70
C ILE A 71 -6.53 3.90 10.42
N ALA A 72 -6.66 3.67 11.73
CA ALA A 72 -5.63 3.01 12.55
C ALA A 72 -6.05 1.55 12.81
N ASP A 73 -6.05 0.75 11.74
CA ASP A 73 -6.40 -0.68 11.75
C ASP A 73 -5.31 -1.50 12.48
N CYS A 74 -4.07 -1.04 12.38
CA CYS A 74 -3.06 -1.28 13.39
C CYS A 74 -3.05 -0.12 14.39
N LEU A 75 -3.01 -0.46 15.67
CA LEU A 75 -2.78 0.50 16.75
C LEU A 75 -1.40 1.16 16.54
N PRO A 76 -1.26 2.50 16.62
CA PRO A 76 0.04 3.18 16.60
C PRO A 76 0.79 2.85 17.90
N SER A 77 1.44 1.69 17.90
CA SER A 77 2.05 1.09 19.08
C SER A 77 3.36 0.41 18.68
N PRO A 78 4.47 1.18 18.62
CA PRO A 78 5.77 0.69 18.12
C PRO A 78 6.34 -0.51 18.88
N HIS A 79 5.84 -0.81 20.09
CA HIS A 79 6.25 -1.93 20.93
C HIS A 79 5.51 -3.25 20.63
N VAL A 80 4.33 -3.21 19.98
CA VAL A 80 3.65 -4.43 19.48
C VAL A 80 3.84 -4.63 17.98
N VAL A 81 4.35 -3.62 17.27
CA VAL A 81 4.78 -3.70 15.86
C VAL A 81 6.28 -3.42 15.76
N PRO A 82 7.13 -4.34 16.26
CA PRO A 82 8.58 -4.24 16.16
C PRO A 82 9.03 -4.47 14.71
N TYR A 83 10.18 -3.90 14.35
CA TYR A 83 10.82 -4.24 13.08
C TYR A 83 11.40 -5.67 13.11
N PRO A 84 11.41 -6.37 11.97
CA PRO A 84 12.17 -7.60 11.83
C PRO A 84 13.69 -7.38 11.97
N GLU A 85 14.29 -7.91 13.04
CA GLU A 85 15.71 -7.71 13.37
C GLU A 85 16.72 -8.29 12.36
N LYS A 86 16.30 -9.28 11.57
CA LYS A 86 17.17 -10.03 10.64
C LYS A 86 16.54 -10.07 9.25
N PRO A 87 16.70 -9.03 8.42
CA PRO A 87 16.19 -9.00 7.07
C PRO A 87 16.66 -10.20 6.24
N TYR A 88 15.74 -10.81 5.49
CA TYR A 88 16.03 -11.84 4.49
C TYR A 88 15.09 -11.71 3.27
N GLY A 89 15.43 -12.40 2.18
CA GLY A 89 14.62 -12.41 0.97
C GLY A 89 14.36 -11.01 0.42
N VAL A 90 13.10 -10.70 0.09
CA VAL A 90 12.73 -9.42 -0.56
C VAL A 90 13.10 -8.20 0.28
N LEU A 91 12.87 -8.20 1.60
CA LEU A 91 13.24 -7.07 2.46
C LEU A 91 14.75 -6.84 2.45
N LYS A 92 15.55 -7.91 2.60
CA LYS A 92 17.01 -7.79 2.53
C LYS A 92 17.48 -7.25 1.19
N ARG A 93 16.92 -7.72 0.07
CA ARG A 93 17.26 -7.22 -1.26
C ARG A 93 17.01 -5.70 -1.36
N ILE A 94 15.85 -5.22 -0.92
CA ILE A 94 15.50 -3.79 -0.96
C ILE A 94 16.49 -2.94 -0.15
N LEU A 95 16.91 -3.43 1.02
CA LEU A 95 17.86 -2.73 1.89
C LEU A 95 19.30 -2.78 1.36
N ASP A 96 19.74 -3.91 0.79
CA ASP A 96 21.08 -4.09 0.22
C ASP A 96 21.27 -3.32 -1.10
N GLU A 97 20.22 -3.26 -1.94
CA GLU A 97 20.23 -2.57 -3.25
C GLU A 97 19.77 -1.10 -3.14
N GLU A 98 19.36 -0.66 -1.94
CA GLU A 98 18.73 0.64 -1.67
C GLU A 98 17.60 0.99 -2.65
N LYS A 99 16.82 -0.01 -3.10
CA LYS A 99 15.85 0.11 -4.20
C LYS A 99 14.59 -0.72 -4.01
N ILE A 100 13.43 -0.10 -4.24
CA ILE A 100 12.12 -0.76 -4.22
C ILE A 100 11.37 -0.56 -5.54
N ARG A 101 10.86 -1.66 -6.10
CA ARG A 101 10.08 -1.68 -7.36
C ARG A 101 8.60 -1.56 -7.04
N VAL A 102 8.01 -0.48 -7.52
CA VAL A 102 6.67 -0.03 -7.12
C VAL A 102 5.74 -0.06 -8.33
N GLY A 103 4.80 -1.01 -8.32
CA GLY A 103 3.85 -1.20 -9.40
C GLY A 103 2.74 -0.15 -9.40
N ARG A 104 2.57 0.55 -10.53
CA ARG A 104 1.53 1.55 -10.75
C ARG A 104 0.69 1.18 -11.98
N SER A 105 -0.62 1.05 -11.79
CA SER A 105 -1.59 1.11 -12.91
C SER A 105 -1.76 2.57 -13.32
N SER A 106 -1.95 2.87 -14.61
CA SER A 106 -2.32 4.23 -15.03
C SER A 106 -3.62 4.67 -14.36
N SER A 107 -3.60 5.86 -13.77
CA SER A 107 -4.76 6.56 -13.23
C SER A 107 -5.50 7.28 -14.36
N LEU A 108 -6.79 7.57 -14.13
CA LEU A 108 -7.41 8.70 -14.82
C LEU A 108 -6.87 9.96 -14.15
N ASP A 109 -6.22 10.83 -14.93
CA ASP A 109 -5.70 12.11 -14.42
C ASP A 109 -6.80 13.19 -14.41
N ASP A 110 -7.94 12.85 -13.81
CA ASP A 110 -9.10 13.73 -13.61
C ASP A 110 -9.23 14.08 -12.12
N PRO A 111 -8.92 15.34 -11.70
CA PRO A 111 -9.06 15.80 -10.32
C PRO A 111 -10.46 15.69 -9.70
N GLY A 112 -11.51 15.51 -10.50
CA GLY A 112 -12.87 15.24 -10.04
C GLY A 112 -13.10 13.79 -9.57
N ALA A 113 -12.34 12.84 -10.13
CA ALA A 113 -12.46 11.42 -9.79
C ALA A 113 -11.71 11.09 -8.49
N THR A 114 -12.27 10.25 -7.62
CA THR A 114 -11.55 9.83 -6.39
C THR A 114 -10.30 9.01 -6.72
N SER A 115 -10.28 8.37 -7.89
CA SER A 115 -9.13 7.61 -8.42
C SER A 115 -7.87 8.47 -8.63
N TYR A 116 -8.00 9.78 -8.88
CA TYR A 116 -6.87 10.71 -8.99
C TYR A 116 -6.08 10.81 -7.69
N TYR A 117 -6.77 11.01 -6.56
CA TYR A 117 -6.16 11.06 -5.22
C TYR A 117 -5.55 9.70 -4.81
N PHE A 118 -6.02 8.60 -5.38
CA PHE A 118 -5.49 7.25 -5.16
C PHE A 118 -4.39 6.82 -6.14
N GLY A 119 -4.19 7.57 -7.23
CA GLY A 119 -3.20 7.29 -8.28
C GLY A 119 -1.97 8.18 -8.20
N ALA A 120 -2.17 9.50 -8.11
CA ALA A 120 -1.10 10.49 -8.24
C ALA A 120 -0.49 10.92 -6.89
N LYS A 121 -1.32 11.09 -5.86
CA LYS A 121 -0.92 11.61 -4.53
C LYS A 121 -0.32 10.61 -3.52
N PRO A 122 -0.51 9.28 -3.59
CA PRO A 122 0.04 8.38 -2.56
C PRO A 122 1.57 8.27 -2.53
N GLY A 123 2.28 8.76 -3.56
CA GLY A 123 3.74 8.76 -3.60
C GLY A 123 4.38 9.52 -2.42
N ASP A 124 3.75 10.61 -1.97
CA ASP A 124 4.22 11.40 -0.83
C ASP A 124 4.07 10.64 0.50
N VAL A 125 2.99 9.85 0.62
CA VAL A 125 2.73 9.01 1.80
C VAL A 125 3.66 7.80 1.84
N LEU A 126 3.86 7.14 0.69
CA LEU A 126 4.82 6.03 0.58
C LEU A 126 6.25 6.51 0.88
N SER A 127 6.62 7.70 0.44
CA SER A 127 7.94 8.30 0.72
C SER A 127 8.21 8.46 2.22
N LEU A 128 7.22 8.83 3.04
CA LEU A 128 7.38 8.87 4.51
C LEU A 128 7.72 7.48 5.09
N VAL A 129 7.02 6.44 4.63
CA VAL A 129 7.22 5.07 5.11
C VAL A 129 8.58 4.53 4.71
N LEU A 130 9.01 4.79 3.46
CA LEU A 130 10.32 4.36 2.97
C LEU A 130 11.47 5.14 3.64
N ALA A 131 11.28 6.42 3.96
CA ALA A 131 12.26 7.20 4.72
C ALA A 131 12.40 6.69 6.17
N GLU A 132 11.30 6.39 6.85
CA GLU A 132 11.30 5.78 8.19
C GLU A 132 11.95 4.38 8.17
N LEU A 133 11.65 3.57 7.14
CA LEU A 133 12.24 2.25 6.93
C LEU A 133 13.76 2.32 6.74
N ALA A 134 14.23 3.21 5.85
CA ALA A 134 15.65 3.46 5.61
C ALA A 134 16.37 3.94 6.88
N SER A 135 15.76 4.90 7.59
CA SER A 135 16.30 5.44 8.84
C SER A 135 16.39 4.38 9.95
N HIS A 136 15.48 3.41 9.99
CA HIS A 136 15.55 2.32 10.97
C HIS A 136 16.69 1.35 10.67
N TYR A 137 16.81 0.90 9.41
CA TYR A 137 17.82 -0.08 9.01
C TYR A 137 19.21 0.52 8.73
N GLY A 138 19.34 1.86 8.74
CA GLY A 138 20.61 2.56 8.54
C GLY A 138 21.10 2.54 7.09
N THR A 139 20.19 2.44 6.12
CA THR A 139 20.50 2.51 4.68
C THR A 139 20.48 3.96 4.18
N GLY A 140 21.00 4.18 2.98
CA GLY A 140 20.70 5.36 2.19
C GLY A 140 19.20 5.46 1.82
N PRO A 141 18.76 6.61 1.28
CA PRO A 141 17.39 6.80 0.83
C PRO A 141 17.00 5.80 -0.26
N LEU A 142 15.92 5.06 -0.06
CA LEU A 142 15.48 4.03 -1.01
C LEU A 142 15.00 4.64 -2.33
N GLU A 143 15.61 4.25 -3.45
CA GLU A 143 15.17 4.59 -4.79
C GLU A 143 13.83 3.90 -5.10
N VAL A 144 12.85 4.69 -5.56
CA VAL A 144 11.54 4.18 -5.97
C VAL A 144 11.51 3.96 -7.49
N GLU A 145 11.72 2.71 -7.90
CA GLU A 145 11.60 2.31 -9.31
C GLU A 145 10.12 2.11 -9.67
N GLN A 146 9.52 3.09 -10.34
CA GLN A 146 8.12 3.05 -10.78
C GLN A 146 7.94 2.11 -11.98
N ILE A 147 7.30 0.96 -11.76
CA ILE A 147 6.98 0.01 -12.83
C ILE A 147 5.53 0.22 -13.29
N THR A 148 5.37 0.68 -14.52
CA THR A 148 4.05 0.91 -15.13
C THR A 148 3.43 -0.41 -15.57
N ILE A 149 2.24 -0.71 -15.05
CA ILE A 149 1.44 -1.89 -15.41
C ILE A 149 0.36 -1.43 -16.39
N PRO A 150 0.42 -1.82 -17.67
CA PRO A 150 -0.55 -1.40 -18.68
C PRO A 150 -1.92 -2.10 -18.50
N PRO A 151 -3.00 -1.61 -19.15
CA PRO A 151 -4.24 -2.35 -19.31
C PRO A 151 -3.99 -3.78 -19.87
N PRO A 152 -4.67 -4.83 -19.39
CA PRO A 152 -5.84 -4.84 -18.49
C PRO A 152 -5.50 -4.76 -16.98
N TYR A 153 -4.30 -4.30 -16.62
CA TYR A 153 -3.87 -4.07 -15.24
C TYR A 153 -3.73 -5.37 -14.40
N SER A 154 -2.89 -6.29 -14.86
CA SER A 154 -2.54 -7.58 -14.23
C SER A 154 -1.72 -7.47 -12.93
N ASN A 155 -2.19 -6.62 -12.01
CA ASN A 155 -1.49 -6.28 -10.77
C ASN A 155 -1.30 -7.48 -9.82
N THR A 156 -2.18 -8.49 -9.86
CA THR A 156 -1.99 -9.70 -9.06
C THR A 156 -0.83 -10.51 -9.64
N SER A 157 -0.85 -10.77 -10.95
CA SER A 157 0.19 -11.59 -11.58
C SER A 157 1.58 -10.95 -11.50
N VAL A 158 1.71 -9.65 -11.79
CA VAL A 158 2.99 -8.89 -11.75
C VAL A 158 3.57 -8.78 -10.33
N LEU A 159 2.70 -8.75 -9.31
CA LEU A 159 3.10 -8.81 -7.91
C LEU A 159 3.56 -10.22 -7.52
N ASN A 160 2.83 -11.24 -7.98
CA ASN A 160 3.06 -12.64 -7.65
C ASN A 160 4.31 -13.22 -8.31
N SER A 161 4.62 -12.84 -9.56
CA SER A 161 5.93 -13.13 -10.19
C SER A 161 7.09 -12.53 -9.38
N GLY A 162 6.88 -11.35 -8.79
CA GLY A 162 7.94 -10.56 -8.15
C GLY A 162 8.64 -9.61 -9.11
N ASP A 163 8.00 -9.23 -10.21
CA ASP A 163 8.44 -8.13 -11.08
C ASP A 163 8.37 -6.79 -10.33
N ILE A 164 7.39 -6.65 -9.43
CA ILE A 164 7.28 -5.57 -8.44
C ILE A 164 7.37 -6.11 -7.02
N ASP A 165 7.82 -5.27 -6.09
CA ASP A 165 7.86 -5.57 -4.66
C ASP A 165 6.54 -5.23 -3.98
N ILE A 166 5.97 -4.07 -4.31
CA ILE A 166 4.69 -3.57 -3.81
C ILE A 166 3.85 -2.95 -4.93
N VAL A 167 2.53 -2.89 -4.73
CA VAL A 167 1.63 -2.05 -5.54
C VAL A 167 1.53 -0.67 -4.89
N GLY A 168 2.14 0.36 -5.48
CA GLY A 168 2.24 1.71 -4.90
C GLY A 168 0.99 2.60 -5.06
N THR A 169 -0.08 2.05 -5.63
CA THR A 169 -1.36 2.75 -5.71
C THR A 169 -2.25 2.34 -4.56
N VAL A 170 -3.01 3.29 -4.04
CA VAL A 170 -3.97 3.05 -2.98
C VAL A 170 -5.12 2.23 -3.55
N LYS A 171 -5.23 0.95 -3.14
CA LYS A 171 -6.25 0.01 -3.67
C LYS A 171 -7.20 -0.46 -2.58
N ALA A 172 -8.48 -0.47 -2.91
CA ALA A 172 -9.52 -1.04 -2.05
C ALA A 172 -9.26 -2.53 -1.80
N LEU A 173 -9.19 -2.89 -0.52
CA LEU A 173 -9.01 -4.24 0.04
C LEU A 173 -10.03 -5.25 -0.50
N GLY A 174 -11.30 -4.84 -0.54
CA GLY A 174 -12.41 -5.67 -1.00
C GLY A 174 -12.54 -5.79 -2.51
N GLY A 175 -11.71 -5.09 -3.29
CA GLY A 175 -11.80 -5.07 -4.75
C GLY A 175 -11.29 -6.36 -5.41
N GLU A 176 -11.43 -6.38 -6.73
CA GLU A 176 -11.09 -7.51 -7.60
C GLU A 176 -9.98 -7.12 -8.60
N THR A 177 -9.21 -8.10 -9.08
CA THR A 177 -8.29 -7.96 -10.21
C THR A 177 -8.01 -9.35 -10.79
N GLU A 178 -8.12 -9.51 -12.11
CA GLU A 178 -7.91 -10.80 -12.79
C GLU A 178 -8.86 -11.88 -12.24
N ASP A 179 -10.14 -11.55 -12.08
CA ASP A 179 -11.22 -12.37 -11.50
C ASP A 179 -10.94 -12.89 -10.07
N LEU A 180 -9.89 -12.36 -9.42
CA LEU A 180 -9.48 -12.72 -8.07
C LEU A 180 -9.79 -11.59 -7.08
N ARG A 181 -10.49 -11.95 -6.00
CA ARG A 181 -10.68 -11.07 -4.84
C ARG A 181 -9.33 -10.75 -4.19
N ARG A 182 -8.96 -9.47 -4.15
CA ARG A 182 -7.64 -9.02 -3.67
C ARG A 182 -7.35 -9.48 -2.24
N ARG A 183 -8.34 -9.43 -1.34
CA ARG A 183 -8.20 -9.89 0.06
C ARG A 183 -7.74 -11.36 0.20
N THR A 184 -7.92 -12.20 -0.81
CA THR A 184 -7.52 -13.62 -0.78
C THR A 184 -6.37 -13.96 -1.73
N SER A 185 -6.16 -13.18 -2.80
CA SER A 185 -5.01 -13.35 -3.69
C SER A 185 -3.76 -12.62 -3.22
N ARG A 186 -3.85 -11.80 -2.16
CA ARG A 186 -2.77 -10.91 -1.71
C ARG A 186 -2.59 -10.86 -0.16
N ARG A 187 -1.38 -10.57 0.35
CA ARG A 187 -1.08 -10.20 1.77
C ARG A 187 -1.23 -8.70 1.96
N PHE A 188 -1.38 -8.23 3.20
CA PHE A 188 -1.74 -6.84 3.47
C PHE A 188 -0.95 -6.22 4.61
N THR A 189 -0.49 -4.98 4.40
CA THR A 189 -0.12 -4.07 5.50
C THR A 189 -1.35 -3.75 6.36
N CYS A 190 -1.11 -3.02 7.45
CA CYS A 190 -2.13 -2.23 8.13
C CYS A 190 -2.98 -1.43 7.13
N THR A 191 -4.29 -1.30 7.39
CA THR A 191 -5.08 -0.31 6.66
C THR A 191 -4.57 1.09 6.99
N LEU A 192 -4.32 1.88 5.94
CA LEU A 192 -3.71 3.22 6.06
C LEU A 192 -4.78 4.32 6.16
N SER A 193 -5.85 4.14 5.38
CA SER A 193 -6.87 5.16 5.11
C SER A 193 -8.12 4.53 4.52
N ALA A 194 -9.17 5.34 4.35
CA ALA A 194 -10.33 5.04 3.53
C ALA A 194 -10.86 6.32 2.87
N THR A 195 -11.70 6.15 1.85
CA THR A 195 -12.63 7.21 1.43
C THR A 195 -14.00 6.98 2.05
N ARG A 196 -14.72 8.07 2.32
CA ARG A 196 -16.13 8.07 2.70
C ARG A 196 -17.05 7.71 1.52
N GLN A 197 -16.64 8.02 0.29
CA GLN A 197 -17.41 7.77 -0.94
C GLN A 197 -16.47 7.71 -2.15
N MET A 198 -16.69 6.75 -3.06
CA MET A 198 -16.08 6.77 -4.39
C MET A 198 -16.90 7.70 -5.30
N LEU A 199 -16.25 8.74 -5.81
CA LEU A 199 -16.68 9.51 -6.98
C LEU A 199 -15.91 8.98 -8.19
N TRP A 200 -16.64 8.71 -9.28
CA TRP A 200 -16.11 8.20 -10.54
C TRP A 200 -15.92 9.33 -11.54
#